data_AF-A0A485BJ40-F1
#
_entry.id   AF-A0A485BJ40-F1
#
_cell.length_a   1.000
_cell.length_b   1.000
_cell.length_c   1.000
_cell.angle_alpha   90.00
_cell.angle_beta   90.00
_cell.angle_gamma   90.00
#
_symmetry.space_group_name_H-M   'P 1'
#
loop_
_entity.id
_entity.type
_entity.pdbx_description
1 polymer ?
#
loop_
_entity_poly.entity_id
_entity_poly.type
_entity_poly.pdbx_seq_one_letter_code
_entity_poly.pdbx_strand_id
1 'polypeptide(L)'
;MKAEITPLEAQRIVHLRRRDVVRKLLNRDKTPLMVLLSAAVVGTLVGMVGVAFEHAVNWVQNVRIGTLAQVADHWFIVWPLAFILSALLAMVGYWLVRRFAPEAGGSGIPEIEGALEELRPVRWWRVLPVKFVGGMGTLGAGMVLGREGPTVQIGGNIGRMVGDIFRQRGEESRHTLLATGAAAGLSAAFNAPAGGYSVYHRRDAPAVSLQSDFY
;
A
#
# COMPACT_ATOMS: atom_id res chain seq x y z
N MET A 1 37.03 -3.54 34.43
CA MET A 1 36.62 -4.61 35.35
C MET A 1 35.56 -5.44 34.63
N LYS A 2 35.94 -6.58 34.02
CA LYS A 2 34.97 -7.48 33.37
C LYS A 2 34.26 -8.26 34.48
N ALA A 3 32.94 -8.17 34.55
CA ALA A 3 32.15 -8.99 35.46
C ALA A 3 32.34 -10.46 35.08
N GLU A 4 32.98 -11.25 35.95
CA GLU A 4 33.04 -12.70 35.82
C GLU A 4 31.63 -13.25 36.07
N ILE A 5 30.95 -13.61 34.98
CA ILE A 5 29.64 -14.26 35.05
C ILE A 5 29.85 -15.64 35.65
N THR A 6 29.27 -15.90 36.81
CA THR A 6 29.41 -17.19 37.48
C THR A 6 28.70 -18.30 36.69
N PRO A 7 29.18 -19.56 36.71
CA PRO A 7 28.58 -20.67 35.97
C PRO A 7 27.08 -20.87 36.27
N LEU A 8 26.67 -20.53 37.49
CA LEU A 8 25.29 -20.59 37.97
C LEU A 8 24.38 -19.53 37.33
N GLU A 9 24.90 -18.32 37.07
CA GLU A 9 24.17 -17.25 36.37
C GLU A 9 24.02 -17.57 34.89
N ALA A 10 25.05 -18.11 34.26
CA ALA A 10 24.99 -18.55 32.86
C ALA A 10 23.91 -19.63 32.64
N GLN A 11 23.82 -20.62 33.54
CA GLN A 11 22.78 -21.65 33.48
C GLN A 11 21.37 -21.08 33.69
N ARG A 12 21.21 -20.12 34.60
CA ARG A 12 19.92 -19.46 34.87
C ARG A 12 19.44 -18.63 33.67
N ILE A 13 20.35 -17.92 32.98
CA ILE A 13 20.05 -17.16 31.75
C ILE A 13 19.59 -18.10 30.63
N VAL A 14 20.26 -19.24 30.43
CA VAL A 14 19.87 -20.24 29.43
C VAL A 14 18.49 -20.82 29.73
N HIS A 15 18.19 -21.13 30.99
CA HIS A 15 16.88 -21.67 31.39
C HIS A 15 15.74 -20.66 31.23
N LEU A 16 15.95 -19.40 31.61
CA LEU A 16 14.97 -18.33 31.42
C LEU A 16 14.70 -18.10 29.92
N ARG A 17 15.75 -18.04 29.10
CA ARG A 17 15.64 -17.90 27.64
C ARG A 17 14.86 -19.06 27.01
N ARG A 18 15.11 -20.30 27.46
CA ARG A 18 14.40 -21.49 26.95
C ARG A 18 12.92 -21.46 27.32
N ARG A 19 12.56 -21.04 28.55
CA ARG A 19 11.16 -20.88 28.98
C ARG A 19 10.43 -19.80 28.20
N ASP A 20 11.09 -18.68 27.91
CA ASP A 20 10.50 -17.60 27.10
C ASP A 20 10.28 -18.02 25.65
N VAL A 21 11.22 -18.76 25.07
CA VAL A 21 11.08 -19.33 23.72
C VAL A 21 9.92 -20.33 23.68
N VAL A 22 9.82 -21.24 24.65
CA VAL A 22 8.72 -22.21 24.72
C VAL A 22 7.37 -21.53 24.95
N ARG A 23 7.29 -20.51 25.81
CA ARG A 23 6.08 -19.70 25.99
C ARG A 23 5.68 -18.93 24.73
N LYS A 24 6.65 -18.37 24.00
CA LYS A 24 6.41 -17.70 22.72
C LYS A 24 5.91 -18.68 21.66
N LEU A 25 6.46 -19.89 21.59
CA LEU A 25 5.99 -20.95 20.69
C LEU A 25 4.57 -21.41 21.04
N LEU A 26 4.24 -21.53 22.33
CA LEU A 26 2.91 -21.98 22.78
C LEU A 26 1.80 -20.92 22.59
N ASN A 27 2.15 -19.64 22.57
CA ASN A 27 1.21 -18.53 22.34
C ASN A 27 1.26 -17.97 20.90
N ARG A 28 1.98 -18.62 19.99
CA ARG A 28 2.30 -18.11 18.64
C ARG A 28 1.07 -17.89 17.74
N ASP A 29 0.00 -18.66 17.93
CA ASP A 29 -1.17 -18.66 17.03
C ASP A 29 -2.42 -17.98 17.63
N LYS A 30 -2.27 -17.24 18.73
CA LYS A 30 -3.39 -16.52 19.36
C LYS A 30 -3.57 -15.13 18.73
N THR A 31 -3.66 -15.06 17.40
CA THR A 31 -4.15 -13.82 16.79
C THR A 31 -5.59 -13.59 17.27
N PRO A 32 -5.93 -12.39 17.76
CA PRO A 32 -7.28 -12.14 18.21
C PRO A 32 -8.24 -12.35 17.04
N LEU A 33 -9.31 -13.13 17.23
CA LEU A 33 -10.33 -13.37 16.21
C LEU A 33 -10.83 -12.06 15.56
N MET A 34 -10.89 -10.98 16.35
CA MET A 34 -11.25 -9.64 15.88
C MET A 34 -10.29 -9.08 14.82
N VAL A 35 -8.98 -9.37 14.90
CA VAL A 35 -7.99 -8.94 13.90
C VAL A 35 -8.20 -9.69 12.59
N LEU A 36 -8.47 -10.99 12.64
CA LEU A 36 -8.81 -11.81 11.47
C LEU A 36 -10.08 -11.32 10.77
N LEU A 37 -11.15 -11.07 11.52
CA LEU A 37 -12.40 -10.52 10.97
C LEU A 37 -12.18 -9.14 10.35
N SER A 38 -11.40 -8.29 11.01
CA SER A 38 -11.07 -6.95 10.49
C SER A 38 -10.20 -7.04 9.24
N ALA A 39 -9.26 -7.97 9.18
CA ALA A 39 -8.43 -8.24 8.01
C ALA A 39 -9.26 -8.70 6.81
N ALA A 40 -10.28 -9.54 7.03
CA ALA A 40 -11.23 -9.91 5.99
C ALA A 40 -12.00 -8.69 5.47
N VAL A 41 -12.51 -7.83 6.37
CA VAL A 41 -13.19 -6.57 6.00
C VAL A 41 -12.26 -5.65 5.20
N VAL A 42 -11.00 -5.50 5.64
CA VAL A 42 -9.99 -4.73 4.91
C VAL A 42 -9.81 -5.30 3.50
N GLY A 43 -9.59 -6.61 3.36
CA GLY A 43 -9.42 -7.25 2.06
C GLY A 43 -10.59 -6.99 1.11
N THR A 44 -11.83 -7.13 1.59
CA THR A 44 -13.04 -6.87 0.78
C THR A 44 -13.13 -5.40 0.36
N LEU A 45 -12.92 -4.46 1.28
CA LEU A 45 -12.95 -3.02 0.98
C LEU A 45 -11.86 -2.63 -0.01
N VAL A 46 -10.64 -3.12 0.19
CA VAL A 46 -9.51 -2.82 -0.71
C VAL A 46 -9.75 -3.40 -2.09
N GLY A 47 -10.27 -4.63 -2.20
CA GLY A 47 -10.65 -5.23 -3.48
C GLY A 47 -11.70 -4.40 -4.22
N MET A 48 -12.80 -4.02 -3.54
CA MET A 48 -13.85 -3.20 -4.14
C MET A 48 -13.33 -1.83 -4.61
N VAL A 49 -12.54 -1.15 -3.77
CA VAL A 49 -11.96 0.15 -4.12
C VAL A 49 -10.93 0.02 -5.24
N GLY A 50 -10.14 -1.05 -5.26
CA GLY A 50 -9.18 -1.34 -6.33
C GLY A 50 -9.87 -1.53 -7.69
N VAL A 51 -10.94 -2.33 -7.73
CA VAL A 51 -11.76 -2.51 -8.93
C VAL A 51 -12.42 -1.20 -9.37
N ALA A 52 -12.97 -0.42 -8.43
CA ALA A 52 -13.54 0.88 -8.73
C ALA A 52 -12.50 1.87 -9.29
N PHE A 53 -11.28 1.85 -8.76
CA PHE A 53 -10.17 2.68 -9.24
C PHE A 53 -9.78 2.31 -10.67
N GLU A 54 -9.63 1.01 -10.96
CA GLU A 54 -9.34 0.52 -12.31
C GLU A 54 -10.45 0.93 -13.30
N HIS A 55 -11.71 0.70 -12.95
CA HIS A 55 -12.83 1.09 -13.80
C HIS A 55 -12.87 2.59 -14.06
N ALA A 56 -12.59 3.41 -13.05
CA ALA A 56 -12.57 4.85 -13.21
C ALA A 56 -11.42 5.33 -14.10
N VAL A 57 -10.22 4.76 -13.96
CA VAL A 57 -9.09 5.05 -14.87
C VAL A 57 -9.44 4.66 -16.31
N ASN A 58 -9.95 3.45 -16.52
CA ASN A 58 -10.33 2.97 -17.84
C ASN A 58 -11.46 3.83 -18.45
N TRP A 59 -12.41 4.26 -17.63
CA TRP A 59 -13.47 5.17 -18.07
C TRP A 59 -12.92 6.52 -18.54
N VAL A 60 -12.01 7.15 -17.78
CA VAL A 60 -11.36 8.41 -18.20
C VAL A 60 -10.55 8.22 -19.50
N GLN A 61 -9.83 7.10 -19.63
CA GLN A 61 -9.09 6.79 -20.85
C GLN A 61 -10.03 6.61 -22.05
N ASN A 62 -11.15 5.91 -21.87
CA ASN A 62 -12.16 5.69 -22.91
C ASN A 62 -12.83 6.99 -23.34
N VAL A 63 -13.16 7.87 -22.39
CA VAL A 63 -13.68 9.21 -22.70
C VAL A 63 -12.66 10.00 -23.51
N ARG A 64 -11.38 10.00 -23.10
CA ARG A 64 -10.31 10.68 -23.83
C ARG A 64 -10.17 10.16 -25.26
N ILE A 65 -10.11 8.84 -25.44
CA ILE A 65 -9.98 8.20 -26.75
C ILE A 65 -11.24 8.45 -27.59
N GLY A 66 -12.43 8.37 -27.00
CA GLY A 66 -13.69 8.65 -27.67
C GLY A 66 -13.79 10.08 -28.20
N THR A 67 -13.34 11.06 -27.40
CA THR A 67 -13.26 12.47 -27.84
C THR A 67 -12.25 12.65 -28.98
N LEU A 68 -11.11 11.96 -28.94
CA LEU A 68 -10.12 12.03 -30.01
C LEU A 68 -10.58 11.34 -31.30
N ALA A 69 -11.37 10.26 -31.18
CA ALA A 69 -11.93 9.55 -32.32
C ALA A 69 -12.88 10.43 -33.15
N GLN A 70 -13.59 11.38 -32.53
CA GLN A 70 -14.49 12.31 -33.23
C GLN A 70 -13.77 13.28 -34.17
N VAL A 71 -12.48 13.53 -33.92
CA VAL A 71 -11.66 14.45 -34.72
C VAL A 71 -10.56 13.72 -35.48
N ALA A 72 -10.61 12.39 -35.55
CA ALA A 72 -9.54 11.54 -36.08
C ALA A 72 -9.13 11.87 -37.53
N ASP A 73 -10.08 12.30 -38.36
CA ASP A 73 -9.83 12.66 -39.76
C ASP A 73 -8.98 13.94 -39.92
N HIS A 74 -8.88 14.75 -38.86
CA HIS A 74 -8.18 16.03 -38.86
C HIS A 74 -6.88 15.93 -38.07
N TRP A 75 -5.85 15.33 -38.68
CA TRP A 75 -4.56 15.05 -38.04
C TRP A 75 -3.95 16.27 -37.32
N PHE A 76 -4.14 17.48 -37.84
CA PHE A 76 -3.63 18.73 -37.26
C PHE A 76 -4.34 19.15 -35.96
N ILE A 77 -5.56 18.67 -35.70
CA ILE A 77 -6.35 18.93 -34.48
C ILE A 77 -6.12 17.83 -33.44
N VAL A 78 -5.99 16.58 -33.89
CA VAL A 78 -5.86 15.40 -33.02
C VAL A 78 -4.67 15.51 -32.08
N TRP A 79 -3.48 15.83 -32.59
CA TRP A 79 -2.26 15.86 -31.77
C TRP A 79 -2.28 16.95 -30.69
N PRO A 80 -2.61 18.23 -31.00
CA PRO A 80 -2.74 19.25 -29.97
C PRO A 80 -3.85 18.93 -28.96
N LEU A 81 -5.01 18.43 -29.42
CA LEU A 81 -6.11 18.10 -28.52
C LEU A 81 -5.76 16.96 -27.58
N ALA A 82 -5.10 15.91 -28.07
CA ALA A 82 -4.62 14.80 -27.26
C ALA A 82 -3.67 15.30 -26.16
N PHE A 83 -2.73 16.17 -26.53
CA PHE A 83 -1.80 16.78 -25.58
C PHE A 83 -2.53 17.62 -24.52
N ILE A 84 -3.44 18.50 -24.93
CA ILE A 84 -4.17 19.38 -24.01
C ILE A 84 -5.04 18.57 -23.04
N LEU A 85 -5.77 17.56 -23.53
CA LEU A 85 -6.60 16.70 -22.67
C LEU A 85 -5.77 15.96 -21.63
N SER A 86 -4.66 15.32 -22.06
CA SER A 86 -3.75 14.64 -21.14
C SER A 86 -3.09 15.61 -20.15
N ALA A 87 -2.67 16.79 -20.60
CA ALA A 87 -2.05 17.81 -19.75
C ALA A 87 -3.03 18.33 -18.68
N LEU A 88 -4.28 18.60 -19.03
CA LEU A 88 -5.31 19.04 -18.08
C LEU A 88 -5.59 17.98 -17.02
N LEU A 89 -5.77 16.72 -17.42
CA LEU A 89 -5.98 15.59 -16.50
C LEU A 89 -4.80 15.42 -15.53
N ALA A 90 -3.56 15.46 -16.05
CA ALA A 90 -2.36 15.37 -15.23
C ALA A 90 -2.20 16.58 -14.29
N MET A 91 -2.51 17.79 -14.77
CA MET A 91 -2.44 19.02 -13.98
C MET A 91 -3.43 19.00 -12.81
N VAL A 92 -4.67 18.56 -13.04
CA VAL A 92 -5.67 18.42 -11.97
C VAL A 92 -5.20 17.39 -10.93
N GLY A 93 -4.68 16.25 -11.37
CA GLY A 93 -4.16 15.23 -10.47
C GLY A 93 -2.99 15.73 -9.63
N TYR A 94 -2.04 16.42 -10.26
CA TYR A 94 -0.89 17.02 -9.58
C TYR A 94 -1.31 18.11 -8.58
N TRP A 95 -2.22 18.99 -8.99
CA TRP A 95 -2.74 20.06 -8.14
C TRP A 95 -3.44 19.50 -6.89
N LEU A 96 -4.25 18.45 -7.05
CA LEU A 96 -4.97 17.81 -5.95
C LEU A 96 -4.00 17.22 -4.91
N VAL A 97 -2.98 16.50 -5.37
CA VAL A 97 -1.92 15.94 -4.51
C VAL A 97 -1.20 17.06 -3.78
N ARG A 98 -0.71 18.07 -4.50
CA ARG A 98 0.07 19.16 -3.89
C ARG A 98 -0.74 19.97 -2.88
N ARG A 99 -2.05 20.13 -3.11
CA ARG A 99 -2.91 20.99 -2.28
C ARG A 99 -3.45 20.31 -1.02
N PHE A 100 -3.76 19.02 -1.08
CA PHE A 100 -4.52 18.34 -0.03
C PHE A 100 -3.76 17.23 0.70
N ALA A 101 -2.92 16.47 -0.01
CA ALA A 101 -2.14 15.37 0.58
C ALA A 101 -0.81 15.20 -0.17
N PRO A 102 0.24 15.97 0.16
CA PRO A 102 1.56 15.84 -0.45
C PRO A 102 2.16 14.43 -0.34
N GLU A 103 1.82 13.71 0.73
CA GLU A 103 2.19 12.30 0.96
C GLU A 103 1.52 11.32 -0.04
N ALA A 104 0.49 11.74 -0.76
CA ALA A 104 -0.13 10.94 -1.80
C ALA A 104 0.64 11.00 -3.14
N GLY A 105 1.77 11.72 -3.19
CA GLY A 105 2.62 11.80 -4.38
C GLY A 105 3.34 10.50 -4.73
N GLY A 106 3.70 10.35 -6.00
CA GLY A 106 4.50 9.23 -6.50
C GLY A 106 3.86 7.85 -6.29
N SER A 107 4.70 6.83 -6.07
CA SER A 107 4.24 5.45 -5.87
C SER A 107 3.39 5.33 -4.60
N GLY A 108 3.84 5.88 -3.47
CA GLY A 108 3.17 5.72 -2.17
C GLY A 108 3.56 4.45 -1.42
N ILE A 109 4.30 3.51 -2.03
CA ILE A 109 4.89 2.35 -1.34
C ILE A 109 5.84 2.80 -0.21
N PRO A 110 6.76 3.77 -0.41
CA PRO A 110 7.63 4.24 0.68
C PRO A 110 6.87 4.86 1.85
N GLU A 111 5.67 5.41 1.62
CA GLU A 111 4.82 5.95 2.69
C GLU A 111 4.19 4.84 3.52
N ILE A 112 3.83 3.72 2.90
CA ILE A 112 3.32 2.54 3.60
C ILE A 112 4.45 1.82 4.34
N GLU A 113 5.63 1.70 3.75
CA GLU A 113 6.83 1.16 4.41
C GLU A 113 7.21 2.01 5.63
N GLY A 114 7.33 3.32 5.45
CA GLY A 114 7.58 4.23 6.55
C GLY A 114 6.48 4.19 7.61
N ALA A 115 5.23 3.88 7.25
CA ALA A 115 4.16 3.69 8.22
C ALA A 115 4.23 2.37 8.99
N LEU A 116 4.74 1.30 8.38
CA LEU A 116 5.03 0.02 9.05
C LEU A 116 6.20 0.15 10.04
N GLU A 117 7.18 1.00 9.71
CA GLU A 117 8.30 1.34 10.59
C GLU A 117 7.97 2.45 11.61
N GLU A 118 6.72 2.89 11.68
CA GLU A 118 6.24 4.01 12.51
C GLU A 118 6.92 5.37 12.26
N LEU A 119 7.69 5.49 11.16
CA LEU A 119 8.39 6.72 10.75
C LEU A 119 7.47 7.72 10.05
N ARG A 120 6.36 7.27 9.46
CA ARG A 120 5.43 8.12 8.73
C ARG A 120 3.97 7.96 9.19
N PRO A 121 3.23 9.08 9.34
CA PRO A 121 1.84 9.04 9.74
C PRO A 121 0.91 8.68 8.57
N VAL A 122 -0.12 7.88 8.86
CA VAL A 122 -1.12 7.44 7.88
C VAL A 122 -2.37 8.29 8.01
N ARG A 123 -2.53 9.27 7.11
CA ARG A 123 -3.66 10.22 7.10
C ARG A 123 -4.75 9.78 6.13
N TRP A 124 -5.40 8.65 6.42
CA TRP A 124 -6.34 7.98 5.51
C TRP A 124 -7.47 8.90 5.00
N TRP A 125 -7.99 9.81 5.83
CA TRP A 125 -9.07 10.72 5.46
C TRP A 125 -8.68 11.75 4.38
N ARG A 126 -7.38 12.05 4.23
CA ARG A 126 -6.86 12.92 3.14
C ARG A 126 -6.33 12.11 1.99
N VAL A 127 -5.56 11.05 2.28
CA VAL A 127 -4.85 10.29 1.26
C VAL A 127 -5.81 9.50 0.38
N LEU A 128 -6.87 8.88 0.92
CA LEU A 128 -7.81 8.07 0.14
C LEU A 128 -8.47 8.85 -1.02
N PRO A 129 -9.18 9.97 -0.77
CA PRO A 129 -9.82 10.72 -1.85
C PRO A 129 -8.79 11.33 -2.81
N VAL A 130 -7.67 11.85 -2.29
CA VAL A 130 -6.64 12.51 -3.10
C VAL A 130 -5.89 11.53 -3.99
N LYS A 131 -5.51 10.36 -3.48
CA LYS A 131 -4.81 9.33 -4.25
C LYS A 131 -5.73 8.70 -5.29
N PHE A 132 -7.00 8.49 -4.96
CA PHE A 132 -7.98 7.94 -5.90
C PHE A 132 -8.24 8.90 -7.06
N VAL A 133 -8.62 10.15 -6.79
CA VAL A 133 -8.93 11.13 -7.86
C VAL A 133 -7.66 11.59 -8.57
N GLY A 134 -6.57 11.82 -7.83
CA GLY A 134 -5.29 12.20 -8.40
C GLY A 134 -4.70 11.12 -9.31
N GLY A 135 -4.73 9.87 -8.86
CA GLY A 135 -4.32 8.70 -9.65
C GLY A 135 -5.22 8.47 -10.86
N MET A 136 -6.53 8.68 -10.73
CA MET A 136 -7.47 8.63 -11.85
C MET A 136 -7.11 9.66 -12.92
N GLY A 137 -6.75 10.89 -12.54
CA GLY A 137 -6.31 11.93 -13.46
C GLY A 137 -4.99 11.59 -14.16
N THR A 138 -3.96 11.18 -13.42
CA THR A 138 -2.63 10.92 -14.00
C THR A 138 -2.57 9.64 -14.84
N LEU A 139 -3.15 8.53 -14.36
CA LEU A 139 -3.26 7.29 -15.15
C LEU A 139 -4.26 7.45 -16.29
N GLY A 140 -5.36 8.17 -16.04
CA GLY A 140 -6.36 8.53 -17.04
C GLY A 140 -5.83 9.44 -18.15
N ALA A 141 -4.78 10.22 -17.88
CA ALA A 141 -4.05 11.00 -18.88
C ALA A 141 -3.18 10.15 -19.81
N GLY A 142 -2.92 8.88 -19.46
CA GLY A 142 -2.01 8.00 -20.20
C GLY A 142 -0.53 8.18 -19.84
N MET A 143 -0.24 8.69 -18.64
CA MET A 143 1.14 8.79 -18.15
C MET A 143 1.74 7.39 -17.94
N VAL A 144 3.06 7.25 -18.12
CA VAL A 144 3.80 6.01 -17.90
C VAL A 144 3.96 5.75 -16.39
N LEU A 145 2.89 5.29 -15.77
CA LEU A 145 2.81 5.00 -14.34
C LEU A 145 2.04 3.69 -14.13
N GLY A 146 2.47 2.91 -13.12
CA GLY A 146 1.77 1.70 -12.70
C GLY A 146 0.59 2.00 -11.77
N ARG A 147 -0.39 1.09 -11.77
CA ARG A 147 -1.54 1.11 -10.85
C ARG A 147 -1.18 0.63 -9.44
N GLU A 148 -0.07 -0.09 -9.33
CA GLU A 148 0.40 -0.79 -8.13
C GLU A 148 0.63 0.16 -6.95
N GLY A 149 1.32 1.28 -7.18
CA GLY A 149 1.59 2.26 -6.13
C GLY A 149 0.30 2.82 -5.51
N PRO A 150 -0.59 3.41 -6.33
CA PRO A 150 -1.89 3.89 -5.87
C PRO A 150 -2.72 2.85 -5.10
N THR A 151 -2.85 1.62 -5.61
CA THR A 151 -3.67 0.60 -4.95
C THR A 151 -3.05 0.13 -3.63
N VAL A 152 -1.73 0.00 -3.53
CA VAL A 152 -1.04 -0.34 -2.27
C VAL A 152 -1.22 0.75 -1.23
N GLN A 153 -1.04 2.02 -1.61
CA GLN A 153 -1.21 3.14 -0.67
C GLN A 153 -2.67 3.29 -0.24
N ILE A 154 -3.63 3.17 -1.16
CA ILE A 154 -5.07 3.14 -0.84
C ILE A 154 -5.36 1.96 0.10
N GLY A 155 -4.81 0.78 -0.20
CA GLY A 155 -4.97 -0.42 0.59
C GLY A 155 -4.51 -0.27 2.04
N GLY A 156 -3.28 0.21 2.24
CA GLY A 156 -2.74 0.45 3.58
C GLY A 156 -3.52 1.52 4.37
N ASN A 157 -4.01 2.56 3.68
CA ASN A 157 -4.86 3.59 4.30
C ASN A 157 -6.25 3.04 4.69
N ILE A 158 -6.85 2.14 3.89
CA ILE A 158 -8.09 1.43 4.27
C ILE A 158 -7.82 0.52 5.48
N GLY A 159 -6.69 -0.19 5.49
CA GLY A 159 -6.26 -0.97 6.65
C GLY A 159 -6.21 -0.15 7.93
N ARG A 160 -5.63 1.06 7.85
CA ARG A 160 -5.60 2.00 8.98
C ARG A 160 -6.99 2.52 9.35
N MET A 161 -7.81 2.90 8.37
CA MET A 161 -9.17 3.38 8.58
C MET A 161 -10.02 2.35 9.33
N VAL A 162 -9.96 1.08 8.93
CA VAL A 162 -10.67 -0.02 9.60
C VAL A 162 -10.17 -0.20 11.03
N GLY A 163 -8.84 -0.20 11.25
CA GLY A 163 -8.25 -0.28 12.59
C GLY A 163 -8.71 0.86 13.51
N ASP A 164 -8.77 2.10 12.99
CA ASP A 164 -9.23 3.26 13.73
C ASP A 164 -10.75 3.19 14.05
N ILE A 165 -11.58 2.76 13.10
CA ILE A 165 -13.04 2.60 13.27
C ILE A 165 -13.37 1.53 14.32
N PHE A 166 -12.73 0.36 14.24
CA PHE A 166 -12.90 -0.71 15.22
C PHE A 166 -12.13 -0.47 16.53
N ARG A 167 -11.46 0.69 16.66
CA ARG A 167 -10.71 1.13 17.84
C ARG A 167 -9.69 0.07 18.31
N GLN A 168 -9.04 -0.60 17.37
CA GLN A 168 -8.01 -1.58 17.68
C GLN A 168 -6.73 -0.87 18.10
N ARG A 169 -6.51 -0.78 19.43
CA ARG A 169 -5.39 -0.03 20.02
C ARG A 169 -4.07 -0.80 20.07
N GLY A 170 -4.06 -2.08 19.71
CA GLY A 170 -2.86 -2.90 19.66
C GLY A 170 -1.94 -2.48 18.51
N GLU A 171 -0.67 -2.26 18.81
CA GLU A 171 0.37 -1.97 17.80
C GLU A 171 0.46 -3.10 16.76
N GLU A 172 0.43 -4.35 17.23
CA GLU A 172 0.39 -5.54 16.39
C GLU A 172 -0.82 -5.52 15.43
N SER A 173 -2.03 -5.31 15.95
CA SER A 173 -3.24 -5.24 15.12
C SER A 173 -3.17 -4.14 14.06
N ARG A 174 -2.60 -2.99 14.41
CA ARG A 174 -2.43 -1.85 13.52
C ARG A 174 -1.45 -2.18 12.38
N HIS A 175 -0.32 -2.81 12.70
CA HIS A 175 0.66 -3.25 11.71
C HIS A 175 0.09 -4.35 10.83
N THR A 176 -0.60 -5.34 11.40
CA THR A 176 -1.26 -6.41 10.65
C THR A 176 -2.30 -5.88 9.67
N LEU A 177 -3.19 -4.97 10.10
CA LEU A 177 -4.23 -4.43 9.22
C LEU A 177 -3.66 -3.53 8.12
N LEU A 178 -2.65 -2.72 8.44
CA LEU A 178 -1.98 -1.88 7.45
C LEU A 178 -1.22 -2.73 6.42
N ALA A 179 -0.48 -3.74 6.87
CA ALA A 179 0.23 -4.68 5.99
C ALA A 179 -0.76 -5.49 5.13
N THR A 180 -1.84 -5.98 5.73
CA THR A 180 -2.89 -6.74 5.02
C THR A 180 -3.55 -5.87 3.95
N GLY A 181 -3.87 -4.61 4.27
CA GLY A 181 -4.42 -3.66 3.31
C GLY A 181 -3.48 -3.39 2.15
N ALA A 182 -2.19 -3.17 2.43
CA ALA A 182 -1.16 -2.98 1.42
C ALA A 182 -1.01 -4.23 0.51
N ALA A 183 -0.96 -5.42 1.09
CA ALA A 183 -0.87 -6.69 0.36
C ALA A 183 -2.12 -6.94 -0.50
N ALA A 184 -3.32 -6.69 0.04
CA ALA A 184 -4.58 -6.78 -0.71
C ALA A 184 -4.61 -5.79 -1.88
N GLY A 185 -4.09 -4.57 -1.68
CA GLY A 185 -4.00 -3.56 -2.73
C GLY A 185 -3.06 -3.98 -3.87
N LEU A 186 -1.94 -4.64 -3.52
CA LEU A 186 -1.04 -5.22 -4.50
C LEU A 186 -1.70 -6.39 -5.26
N SER A 187 -2.35 -7.30 -4.53
CA SER A 187 -3.08 -8.43 -5.14
C SER A 187 -4.17 -7.95 -6.10
N ALA A 188 -4.91 -6.90 -5.75
CA ALA A 188 -5.91 -6.28 -6.60
C ALA A 188 -5.29 -5.64 -7.85
N ALA A 189 -4.13 -5.00 -7.73
CA ALA A 189 -3.44 -4.36 -8.85
C ALA A 189 -3.02 -5.35 -9.94
N PHE A 190 -2.56 -6.53 -9.53
CA PHE A 190 -2.04 -7.57 -10.43
C PHE A 190 -3.07 -8.64 -10.78
N ASN A 191 -4.28 -8.57 -10.24
CA ASN A 191 -5.24 -9.67 -10.27
C ASN A 191 -4.60 -11.01 -9.83
N ALA A 192 -3.66 -10.93 -8.88
CA ALA A 192 -2.78 -12.03 -8.49
C ALA A 192 -2.81 -12.21 -6.96
N PRO A 193 -3.70 -13.08 -6.44
CA PRO A 193 -3.78 -13.35 -5.00
C PRO A 193 -2.44 -13.83 -4.42
N ALA A 194 -1.68 -14.65 -5.16
CA ALA A 194 -0.39 -15.18 -4.73
C ALA A 194 0.77 -14.14 -4.74
N GLY A 195 0.66 -13.07 -5.55
CA GLY A 195 1.67 -12.02 -5.62
C GLY A 195 1.78 -11.18 -4.34
N GLY A 196 0.64 -10.93 -3.69
CA GLY A 196 0.56 -10.17 -2.43
C GLY A 196 1.27 -10.86 -1.25
N TYR A 197 1.10 -12.18 -1.12
CA TYR A 197 1.84 -12.98 -0.14
C TYR A 197 3.34 -13.00 -0.42
N SER A 198 3.73 -13.09 -1.69
CA SER A 198 5.13 -13.20 -2.10
C SER A 198 5.93 -11.94 -1.75
N VAL A 199 5.33 -10.75 -1.82
CA VAL A 199 5.97 -9.50 -1.39
C VAL A 199 6.10 -9.40 0.13
N TYR A 200 5.13 -9.93 0.88
CA TYR A 200 5.26 -10.02 2.34
C TYR A 200 6.38 -10.99 2.73
N HIS A 201 6.41 -12.20 2.14
CA HIS A 201 7.43 -13.22 2.44
C HIS A 201 8.84 -12.81 2.00
N ARG A 202 8.97 -11.99 0.95
CA ARG A 202 10.26 -11.47 0.48
C ARG A 202 10.83 -10.37 1.39
N ARG A 203 10.02 -9.77 2.29
CA ARG A 203 10.43 -8.68 3.21
C ARG A 203 10.84 -9.16 4.60
N ASP A 204 10.61 -10.42 4.93
CA ASP A 204 11.13 -11.07 6.15
C ASP A 204 12.54 -11.65 5.95
N ALA A 205 13.13 -11.51 4.76
CA ALA A 205 14.50 -11.94 4.48
C ALA A 205 15.50 -10.91 5.04
N PRO A 206 16.54 -11.35 5.79
CA PRO A 206 17.56 -10.45 6.32
C PRO A 206 18.25 -9.67 5.18
N ALA A 207 18.55 -8.39 5.44
CA ALA A 207 18.97 -7.32 4.51
C ALA A 207 20.28 -7.54 3.71
N VAL A 208 20.72 -8.78 3.50
CA VAL A 208 22.01 -9.11 2.85
C VAL A 208 21.87 -9.38 1.34
N SER A 209 20.66 -9.59 0.81
CA SER A 209 20.49 -10.02 -0.60
C SER A 209 20.01 -8.94 -1.58
N LEU A 210 19.88 -7.67 -1.19
CA LEU A 210 19.33 -6.62 -2.07
C LEU A 210 20.38 -5.88 -2.91
N GLN A 211 21.65 -6.30 -2.89
CA GLN A 211 22.73 -5.57 -3.55
C GLN A 211 23.35 -6.27 -4.78
N SER A 212 22.86 -7.44 -5.19
CA SER A 212 23.44 -8.19 -6.32
C SER A 212 22.71 -8.09 -7.66
N ASP A 213 21.47 -7.61 -7.72
CA ASP A 213 20.63 -7.82 -8.92
C ASP A 213 20.25 -6.51 -9.64
N PHE A 214 21.02 -5.45 -9.43
CA PHE A 214 21.03 -4.25 -10.28
C PHE A 214 22.44 -4.05 -10.88
N TYR A 215 22.85 -5.02 -11.69
CA TYR A 215 23.75 -4.85 -12.84
C TYR A 215 23.38 -5.87 -13.92
#